data_AF-A0A960AZY1-F1
#
_entry.id   AF-A0A960AZY1-F1
#
_cell.length_a   1.000
_cell.length_b   1.000
_cell.length_c   1.000
_cell.angle_alpha   90.00
_cell.angle_beta   90.00
_cell.angle_gamma   90.00
#
_symmetry.space_group_name_H-M   'P 1'
#
loop_
_entity.id
_entity.type
_entity.pdbx_description
1 polymer ?
#
loop_
_entity_poly.entity_id
_entity_poly.type
_entity_poly.pdbx_seq_one_letter_code
_entity_poly.pdbx_strand_id
1 'polypeptide(L)'
;MDWQITIDCADPAPLVRFWAAALDYVVTPPPEGFDTWNAYYLSVGVPEDELDLDGDGADRIMDPTGSGPRFWFQVVPEPKAGKNRLHLDLFPTRRDRSLALDERRRIVDATVADLEALGATIWRRLDDDPSHYAVTLRDPGGNEFCVA
;
A
#
# COMPACT_ATOMS: atom_id res chain seq x y z
N MET A 1 16.21 -5.61 -15.56
CA MET A 1 14.92 -5.04 -15.99
C MET A 1 14.24 -4.55 -14.73
N ASP A 2 13.79 -3.30 -14.74
CA ASP A 2 13.11 -2.66 -13.62
C ASP A 2 11.59 -2.73 -13.83
N TRP A 3 10.82 -2.86 -12.75
CA TRP A 3 9.36 -3.02 -12.81
C TRP A 3 8.67 -2.50 -11.54
N GLN A 4 7.37 -2.24 -11.63
CA GLN A 4 6.58 -1.69 -10.52
C GLN A 4 5.17 -2.29 -10.49
N ILE A 5 4.52 -2.14 -9.34
CA ILE A 5 3.09 -2.39 -9.16
C ILE A 5 2.36 -1.05 -9.31
N THR A 6 1.36 -1.00 -10.18
CA THR A 6 0.48 0.17 -10.29
C THR A 6 -0.90 -0.18 -9.73
N ILE A 7 -1.45 0.71 -8.91
CA ILE A 7 -2.78 0.59 -8.31
C ILE A 7 -3.57 1.83 -8.70
N ASP A 8 -4.67 1.63 -9.43
CA ASP A 8 -5.58 2.70 -9.79
C ASP A 8 -6.40 3.14 -8.56
N CYS A 9 -6.54 4.45 -8.36
CA CYS A 9 -7.22 5.03 -7.21
C CYS A 9 -7.79 6.42 -7.51
N ALA A 10 -8.70 6.88 -6.66
CA ALA A 10 -9.23 8.25 -6.73
C ALA A 10 -8.35 9.27 -5.99
N ASP A 11 -7.64 8.83 -4.95
CA ASP A 11 -6.79 9.67 -4.09
C ASP A 11 -5.50 8.91 -3.71
N PRO A 12 -4.34 9.28 -4.29
CA PRO A 12 -3.06 8.65 -3.99
C PRO A 12 -2.54 8.92 -2.58
N ALA A 13 -2.81 10.11 -2.02
CA ALA A 13 -2.17 10.58 -0.79
C ALA A 13 -2.37 9.65 0.42
N PRO A 14 -3.59 9.14 0.73
CA PRO A 14 -3.77 8.19 1.82
C PRO A 14 -3.12 6.83 1.53
N LEU A 15 -3.05 6.41 0.26
CA LEU A 15 -2.41 5.15 -0.13
C LEU A 15 -0.89 5.22 -0.01
N VAL A 16 -0.28 6.34 -0.42
CA VAL A 16 1.16 6.59 -0.24
C VAL A 16 1.54 6.53 1.23
N ARG A 17 0.83 7.24 2.11
CA ARG A 17 1.09 7.23 3.56
C ARG A 17 0.92 5.83 4.15
N PHE A 18 -0.17 5.15 3.79
CA PHE A 18 -0.48 3.82 4.31
C PHE A 18 0.57 2.79 3.90
N TRP A 19 0.82 2.65 2.59
CA TRP A 19 1.72 1.61 2.07
C TRP A 19 3.19 1.90 2.34
N ALA A 20 3.61 3.18 2.44
CA ALA A 20 4.95 3.51 2.91
C ALA A 20 5.19 2.97 4.32
N ALA A 21 4.26 3.23 5.25
CA ALA A 21 4.36 2.75 6.62
C ALA A 21 4.21 1.22 6.72
N ALA A 22 3.27 0.62 5.98
CA ALA A 22 3.00 -0.81 6.04
C ALA A 22 4.16 -1.69 5.53
N LEU A 23 4.98 -1.17 4.63
CA LEU A 23 6.09 -1.90 3.99
C LEU A 23 7.48 -1.45 4.47
N ASP A 24 7.56 -0.48 5.37
CA ASP A 24 8.80 0.25 5.69
C ASP A 24 9.47 0.86 4.43
N TYR A 25 8.64 1.35 3.51
CA TYR A 25 9.05 2.01 2.28
C TYR A 25 9.13 3.52 2.46
N VAL A 26 9.77 4.21 1.50
CA VAL A 26 9.85 5.66 1.46
C VAL A 26 9.07 6.22 0.27
N VAL A 27 8.59 7.46 0.41
CA VAL A 27 8.06 8.22 -0.73
C VAL A 27 9.19 8.40 -1.74
N THR A 28 8.91 8.12 -3.02
CA THR A 28 9.93 8.32 -4.06
C THR A 28 10.12 9.82 -4.27
N PRO A 29 11.37 10.32 -4.29
CA PRO A 29 11.60 11.73 -4.56
C PRO A 29 11.15 12.09 -5.98
N PRO A 30 10.75 13.35 -6.22
CA PRO A 30 10.50 13.82 -7.57
C PRO A 30 11.78 13.75 -8.43
N PRO A 31 11.66 13.85 -9.76
CA PRO A 31 12.81 13.89 -10.65
C PRO A 31 13.80 15.00 -10.28
N GLU A 32 15.08 14.79 -10.61
CA GLU A 32 16.14 15.77 -10.35
C GLU A 32 15.77 17.14 -10.94
N GLY A 33 15.95 18.19 -10.13
CA GLY A 33 15.62 19.56 -10.49
C GLY A 33 14.22 20.03 -10.07
N PHE A 34 13.44 19.18 -9.39
CA PHE A 34 12.12 19.54 -8.85
C PHE A 34 12.06 19.36 -7.33
N ASP A 35 11.43 20.30 -6.64
CA ASP A 35 11.27 20.25 -5.17
C ASP A 35 10.07 19.38 -4.74
N THR A 36 9.05 19.25 -5.60
CA THR A 36 7.82 18.47 -5.35
C THR A 36 7.38 17.73 -6.61
N TRP A 37 6.53 16.71 -6.44
CA TRP A 37 5.90 16.03 -7.59
C TRP A 37 4.95 16.96 -8.35
N ASN A 38 4.20 17.81 -7.65
CA ASN A 38 3.38 18.84 -8.28
C ASN A 38 4.20 19.77 -9.20
N ALA A 39 5.38 20.23 -8.76
CA ALA A 39 6.25 21.06 -9.60
C ALA A 39 6.70 20.33 -10.88
N TYR A 40 7.03 19.04 -10.74
CA TYR A 40 7.35 18.20 -11.90
C TYR A 40 6.15 18.05 -12.84
N TYR A 41 4.96 17.74 -12.31
CA TYR A 41 3.76 17.54 -13.10
C TYR A 41 3.31 18.80 -13.87
N LEU A 42 3.37 19.96 -13.24
CA LEU A 42 3.14 21.24 -13.92
C LEU A 42 4.13 21.46 -15.07
N SER A 43 5.40 21.10 -14.87
CA SER A 43 6.44 21.28 -15.91
C SER A 43 6.24 20.41 -17.15
N VAL A 44 5.56 19.27 -17.00
CA VAL A 44 5.23 18.35 -18.11
C VAL A 44 3.80 18.54 -18.63
N GLY A 45 3.08 19.54 -18.11
CA GLY A 45 1.79 19.98 -18.65
C GLY A 45 0.56 19.30 -18.05
N VAL A 46 0.66 18.70 -16.86
CA VAL A 46 -0.52 18.24 -16.12
C VAL A 46 -1.32 19.46 -15.64
N PRO A 47 -2.64 19.54 -15.91
CA PRO A 47 -3.49 20.62 -15.44
C PRO A 47 -3.51 20.77 -13.91
N GLU A 48 -3.58 22.00 -13.40
CA GLU A 48 -3.62 22.27 -11.95
C GLU A 48 -4.81 21.61 -11.24
N ASP A 49 -5.95 21.44 -11.92
CA ASP A 49 -7.15 20.80 -11.36
C ASP A 49 -7.05 19.27 -11.27
N GLU A 50 -6.01 18.68 -11.86
CA GLU A 50 -5.66 17.25 -11.71
C GLU A 50 -4.62 17.01 -10.61
N LEU A 51 -4.12 18.06 -9.95
CA LEU A 51 -3.06 17.97 -8.94
C LEU A 51 -3.60 18.06 -7.51
N ASP A 52 -2.94 17.35 -6.61
CA ASP A 52 -3.12 17.52 -5.16
C ASP A 52 -2.41 18.80 -4.69
N LEU A 53 -2.99 19.97 -5.00
CA LEU A 53 -2.39 21.28 -4.69
C LEU A 53 -2.27 21.56 -3.18
N ASP A 54 -3.03 20.84 -2.35
CA ASP A 54 -2.93 20.92 -0.88
C ASP A 54 -1.78 20.05 -0.34
N GLY A 55 -1.21 19.18 -1.17
CA GLY A 55 -0.08 18.29 -0.87
C GLY A 55 1.15 18.52 -1.75
N ASP A 56 2.08 17.57 -1.72
CA ASP A 56 3.30 17.58 -2.54
C ASP A 56 3.13 16.84 -3.88
N GLY A 57 1.97 16.24 -4.12
CA GLY A 57 1.64 15.45 -5.30
C GLY A 57 2.25 14.05 -5.31
N ALA A 58 2.80 13.58 -4.19
CA ALA A 58 3.41 12.26 -4.11
C ALA A 58 2.39 11.16 -4.38
N ASP A 59 2.71 10.30 -5.34
CA ASP A 59 1.84 9.20 -5.79
C ASP A 59 2.54 7.85 -5.82
N ARG A 60 3.79 7.77 -5.33
CA ARG A 60 4.59 6.55 -5.47
C ARG A 60 5.59 6.36 -4.34
N ILE A 61 5.84 5.10 -4.00
CA ILE A 61 6.76 4.67 -2.94
C ILE A 61 7.76 3.65 -3.48
N MET A 62 8.91 3.55 -2.82
CA MET A 62 9.96 2.61 -3.17
C MET A 62 10.59 1.98 -1.93
N ASP A 63 11.08 0.75 -2.10
CA ASP A 63 11.96 0.12 -1.12
C ASP A 63 13.26 0.94 -1.04
N PRO A 64 13.63 1.47 0.14
CA PRO A 64 14.85 2.26 0.29
C PRO A 64 16.13 1.45 0.02
N THR A 65 16.07 0.12 0.08
CA THR A 65 17.18 -0.78 -0.27
C THR A 65 17.22 -1.14 -1.76
N GLY A 66 16.14 -0.87 -2.49
CA GLY A 66 15.97 -1.26 -3.90
C GLY A 66 15.74 -2.76 -4.12
N SER A 67 15.43 -3.54 -3.07
CA SER A 67 15.22 -4.99 -3.17
C SER A 67 13.80 -5.34 -3.62
N GLY A 68 12.81 -4.58 -3.17
CA GLY A 68 11.41 -4.72 -3.50
C GLY A 68 10.94 -3.86 -4.68
N PRO A 69 9.78 -4.19 -5.27
CA PRO A 69 9.21 -3.40 -6.36
C PRO A 69 8.75 -2.02 -5.88
N ARG A 70 8.72 -1.05 -6.79
CA ARG A 70 8.05 0.23 -6.56
C ARG A 70 6.53 0.06 -6.60
N PHE A 71 5.83 0.98 -5.95
CA PHE A 71 4.38 1.11 -6.06
C PHE A 71 4.05 2.50 -6.61
N TRP A 72 3.15 2.55 -7.58
CA TRP A 72 2.56 3.78 -8.11
C TRP A 72 1.06 3.74 -7.94
N PHE A 73 0.49 4.79 -7.36
CA PHE A 73 -0.93 4.98 -7.15
C PHE A 73 -1.44 5.94 -8.22
N GLN A 74 -1.98 5.38 -9.29
CA GLN A 74 -2.40 6.14 -10.47
C GLN A 74 -3.79 6.72 -10.24
N VAL A 75 -3.95 8.03 -10.44
CA VAL A 75 -5.26 8.68 -10.40
C VAL A 75 -6.08 8.24 -11.60
N VAL A 76 -7.28 7.71 -11.35
CA VAL A 76 -8.29 7.44 -12.38
C VAL A 76 -9.67 7.94 -11.91
N PRO A 77 -10.52 8.45 -12.81
CA PRO A 77 -11.84 8.94 -12.45
C PRO A 77 -12.85 7.82 -12.13
N GLU A 78 -12.60 6.60 -12.60
CA GLU A 78 -13.50 5.47 -12.40
C GLU A 78 -13.45 4.93 -10.96
N PRO A 79 -14.60 4.73 -10.30
CA PRO A 79 -14.63 4.06 -9.02
C PRO A 79 -14.23 2.58 -9.17
N LYS A 80 -13.61 2.02 -8.12
CA LYS A 80 -13.25 0.60 -8.06
C LYS A 80 -14.46 -0.30 -8.35
N ALA A 81 -14.28 -1.20 -9.32
CA ALA A 81 -15.31 -2.17 -9.70
C ALA A 81 -15.03 -3.56 -9.11
N GLY A 82 -15.78 -3.95 -8.10
CA GLY A 82 -15.70 -5.29 -7.50
C GLY A 82 -14.38 -5.55 -6.76
N LYS A 83 -13.98 -6.83 -6.68
CA LYS A 83 -12.76 -7.26 -5.99
C LYS A 83 -11.54 -7.16 -6.91
N ASN A 84 -10.41 -6.71 -6.34
CA ASN A 84 -9.10 -6.77 -7.01
C ASN A 84 -8.77 -8.20 -7.46
N ARG A 85 -8.22 -8.32 -8.68
CA ARG A 85 -7.73 -9.60 -9.25
C ARG A 85 -6.24 -9.82 -9.04
N LEU A 86 -5.58 -8.83 -8.44
CA LEU A 86 -4.28 -8.92 -7.80
C LEU A 86 -4.49 -9.02 -6.29
N HIS A 87 -3.64 -9.77 -5.59
CA HIS A 87 -3.69 -9.91 -4.14
C HIS A 87 -2.29 -9.66 -3.58
N LEU A 88 -2.20 -8.74 -2.61
CA LEU A 88 -0.97 -8.45 -1.88
C LEU A 88 -1.07 -9.12 -0.52
N ASP A 89 -0.03 -9.87 -0.15
CA ASP A 89 0.03 -10.59 1.12
C ASP A 89 1.25 -10.12 1.91
N LEU A 90 1.01 -9.61 3.12
CA LEU A 90 2.03 -9.23 4.09
C LEU A 90 2.28 -10.39 5.05
N PHE A 91 3.55 -10.74 5.24
CA PHE A 91 3.96 -11.82 6.13
C PHE A 91 4.83 -11.27 7.26
N PRO A 92 4.25 -10.73 8.34
CA PRO A 92 5.03 -10.22 9.48
C PRO A 92 5.89 -11.32 10.13
N THR A 93 5.52 -12.59 9.96
CA THR A 93 6.30 -13.76 10.41
C THR A 93 7.31 -14.26 9.38
N ARG A 94 7.44 -13.60 8.23
CA ARG A 94 8.25 -14.06 7.07
C ARG A 94 7.94 -15.50 6.63
N ARG A 95 6.68 -15.91 6.81
CA ARG A 95 6.21 -17.29 6.55
C ARG A 95 6.90 -18.34 7.42
N ASP A 96 7.45 -17.97 8.58
CA ASP A 96 8.11 -18.91 9.49
C ASP A 96 7.11 -19.92 10.07
N ARG A 97 7.18 -21.15 9.57
CA ARG A 97 6.34 -22.27 10.01
C ARG A 97 6.86 -22.96 11.26
N SER A 98 8.03 -22.60 11.77
CA SER A 98 8.55 -23.11 13.05
C SER A 98 7.85 -22.48 14.25
N LEU A 99 7.24 -21.31 14.08
CA LEU A 99 6.43 -20.65 15.10
C LEU A 99 5.13 -21.42 15.36
N ALA A 100 4.82 -21.62 16.64
CA ALA A 100 3.52 -22.12 17.07
C ALA A 100 2.38 -21.25 16.51
N LEU A 101 1.23 -21.86 16.21
CA LEU A 101 0.10 -21.14 15.60
C LEU A 101 -0.35 -19.94 16.44
N ASP A 102 -0.43 -20.10 17.76
CA ASP A 102 -0.82 -19.02 18.67
C ASP A 102 0.16 -17.85 18.66
N GLU A 103 1.46 -18.11 18.41
CA GLU A 103 2.45 -17.05 18.24
C GLU A 103 2.26 -16.33 16.92
N ARG A 104 2.08 -17.07 15.81
CA ARG A 104 1.78 -16.48 14.51
C ARG A 104 0.51 -15.62 14.56
N ARG A 105 -0.54 -16.09 15.24
CA ARG A 105 -1.79 -15.35 15.44
C ARG A 105 -1.55 -14.03 16.18
N ARG A 106 -0.81 -14.05 17.29
CA ARG A 106 -0.49 -12.82 18.05
C ARG A 106 0.28 -11.80 17.20
N ILE A 107 1.25 -12.24 16.41
CA ILE A 107 2.02 -11.36 15.53
C ILE A 107 1.11 -10.77 14.43
N VAL A 108 0.30 -11.61 13.77
CA VAL A 108 -0.64 -11.15 12.74
C VAL A 108 -1.65 -10.15 13.33
N ASP A 109 -2.21 -10.41 14.51
CA ASP A 109 -3.16 -9.51 15.15
C ASP A 109 -2.55 -8.18 15.58
N ALA A 110 -1.28 -8.19 16.02
CA ALA A 110 -0.54 -6.95 16.31
C ALA A 110 -0.33 -6.12 15.04
N THR A 111 0.14 -6.75 13.96
CA THR A 111 0.29 -6.08 12.65
C THR A 111 -1.04 -5.55 12.12
N VAL A 112 -2.13 -6.31 12.28
CA VAL A 112 -3.49 -5.86 11.92
C VAL A 112 -3.86 -4.59 12.68
N ALA A 113 -3.62 -4.54 13.99
CA ALA A 113 -3.93 -3.37 14.81
C ALA A 113 -3.12 -2.13 14.38
N ASP A 114 -1.83 -2.30 14.08
CA ASP A 114 -0.98 -1.22 13.57
C ASP A 114 -1.51 -0.69 12.22
N LEU A 115 -1.93 -1.58 11.32
CA LEU A 115 -2.50 -1.20 10.02
C LEU A 115 -3.88 -0.55 10.13
N GLU A 116 -4.73 -0.97 11.07
CA GLU A 116 -6.00 -0.29 11.36
C GLU A 116 -5.77 1.14 11.87
N ALA A 117 -4.73 1.36 12.69
CA ALA A 117 -4.34 2.70 13.12
C ALA A 117 -3.88 3.61 11.97
N LEU A 118 -3.41 3.01 10.86
CA LEU A 118 -3.06 3.70 9.61
C LEU A 118 -4.24 3.88 8.64
N GLY A 119 -5.43 3.40 9.00
CA GLY A 119 -6.66 3.56 8.22
C GLY A 119 -7.10 2.34 7.41
N ALA A 120 -6.45 1.18 7.60
CA ALA A 120 -7.00 -0.06 7.05
C ALA A 120 -8.29 -0.48 7.78
N THR A 121 -9.11 -1.30 7.12
CA THR A 121 -10.31 -1.89 7.72
C THR A 121 -10.32 -3.40 7.55
N ILE A 122 -10.66 -4.15 8.60
CA ILE A 122 -10.80 -5.60 8.48
C ILE A 122 -11.97 -5.95 7.57
N TRP A 123 -11.71 -6.75 6.54
CA TRP A 123 -12.72 -7.29 5.64
C TRP A 123 -13.17 -8.69 6.06
N ARG A 124 -12.22 -9.57 6.38
CA ARG A 124 -12.50 -10.96 6.77
C ARG A 124 -11.34 -11.56 7.55
N ARG A 125 -11.63 -12.33 8.61
CA ARG A 125 -10.66 -13.22 9.25
C ARG A 125 -10.80 -14.64 8.64
N LEU A 126 -9.66 -15.29 8.42
CA LEU A 126 -9.52 -16.65 7.91
C LEU A 126 -8.92 -17.48 9.05
N ASP A 127 -9.80 -18.03 9.89
CA ASP A 127 -9.48 -18.71 11.14
C ASP A 127 -10.15 -20.10 11.27
N ASP A 128 -10.73 -20.58 10.17
CA ASP A 128 -11.40 -21.88 10.06
C ASP A 128 -10.44 -23.06 9.81
N ASP A 129 -9.19 -22.78 9.43
CA ASP A 129 -8.14 -23.78 9.22
C ASP A 129 -7.23 -23.91 10.47
N PRO A 130 -7.12 -25.10 11.10
CA PRO A 130 -6.26 -25.31 12.26
C PRO A 130 -4.74 -25.18 11.97
N SER A 131 -4.33 -24.99 10.72
CA SER A 131 -2.95 -24.82 10.29
C SER A 131 -2.62 -23.43 9.75
N HIS A 132 -3.65 -22.62 9.48
CA HIS A 132 -3.52 -21.32 8.82
C HIS A 132 -4.34 -20.24 9.52
N TYR A 133 -3.74 -19.07 9.67
CA TYR A 133 -4.40 -17.89 10.18
C TYR A 133 -4.02 -16.72 9.27
N ALA A 134 -5.02 -15.98 8.80
CA ALA A 134 -4.80 -14.77 8.03
C ALA A 134 -5.96 -13.79 8.24
N VAL A 135 -5.71 -12.52 8.00
CA VAL A 135 -6.73 -11.47 8.02
C VAL A 135 -6.68 -10.72 6.70
N THR A 136 -7.79 -10.70 5.97
CA THR A 136 -7.98 -9.83 4.82
C THR A 136 -8.42 -8.46 5.33
N LEU A 137 -7.68 -7.42 4.94
CA LEU A 137 -8.02 -6.03 5.18
C LEU A 137 -8.30 -5.31 3.86
N ARG A 138 -8.81 -4.09 3.97
CA ARG A 138 -8.83 -3.09 2.92
C ARG A 138 -7.96 -1.90 3.32
N ASP A 139 -7.13 -1.42 2.41
CA ASP A 139 -6.40 -0.16 2.58
C ASP A 139 -7.38 1.05 2.56
N PRO A 140 -6.90 2.28 2.81
CA PRO A 140 -7.77 3.46 2.77
C PRO A 140 -8.51 3.69 1.45
N GLY A 141 -8.00 3.17 0.33
CA GLY A 141 -8.65 3.23 -0.98
C GLY A 141 -9.64 2.09 -1.23
N GLY A 142 -9.82 1.17 -0.29
CA GLY A 142 -10.72 0.03 -0.41
C GLY A 142 -10.12 -1.18 -1.14
N ASN A 143 -8.81 -1.21 -1.38
CA ASN A 143 -8.12 -2.32 -2.03
C ASN A 143 -7.87 -3.46 -1.05
N GLU A 144 -8.23 -4.68 -1.44
CA GLU A 144 -8.05 -5.86 -0.59
C GLU A 144 -6.60 -6.36 -0.55
N PHE A 145 -6.09 -6.64 0.65
CA PHE A 145 -4.80 -7.30 0.91
C PHE A 145 -4.90 -8.22 2.14
N CYS A 146 -3.95 -9.12 2.35
CA CYS A 146 -3.92 -10.02 3.51
C CYS A 146 -2.69 -9.83 4.40
N VAL A 147 -2.85 -10.19 5.67
CA VAL A 147 -1.77 -10.36 6.65
C VAL A 147 -1.79 -11.80 7.15
N ALA A 148 -0.66 -12.51 7.09
CA ALA A 148 -0.60 -13.96 7.34
C ALA A 148 0.74 -14.47 7.95
#